data_AF-A0A1Y1WK71-F1
#
_entry.id   AF-A0A1Y1WK71-F1
#
_cell.length_a   1.000
_cell.length_b   1.000
_cell.length_c   1.000
_cell.angle_alpha   90.00
_cell.angle_beta   90.00
_cell.angle_gamma   90.00
#
_symmetry.space_group_name_H-M   'P 1'
#
loop_
_entity.id
_entity.type
_entity.pdbx_description
1 polymer ?
#
loop_
_entity_poly.entity_id
_entity_poly.type
_entity_poly.pdbx_seq_one_letter_code
_entity_poly.pdbx_strand_id
1 'polypeptide(L)'
;MSSYRAVAETDPDPWGAVVQYLKETRDPSETTRYTLCSDVQLSSPLTNPPFVGRATPLQLVRQQQHLEKAPEAAETQSSEASDDMEDISWAIEMLSAITDYDAAIRVWQLPNATLRRVCDAGLDVHNASGPALAQFIKSVLSNSAVSLENQHYLLGRAAASEWFSSQQVIPAVVHSQLSAMLSTQSMTIAQGLIAKLIEEPGRLTGPAAGLAVKLLKAVDMPMVTVMWVLGEVVAVAKKNSRDFADNDALWTIAEAAISALPSDAVSGGCGLGARWAEMLHVVVPANSRSRKLSVCMLHFVNKFGGQLTSAELDQTVCAAGVLATPLKKSIVSAANRKRAK
;
A
#
# COMPACT_ATOMS: atom_id res chain seq x y z
N MET A 1 -17.82 -21.21 -39.56
CA MET A 1 -16.64 -21.07 -40.43
C MET A 1 -16.63 -19.63 -40.89
N SER A 2 -15.69 -18.76 -40.52
CA SER A 2 -14.24 -18.92 -40.52
C SER A 2 -13.55 -18.42 -39.24
N SER A 3 -12.39 -19.01 -39.00
CA SER A 3 -11.43 -18.85 -37.91
C SER A 3 -10.58 -17.57 -37.99
N TYR A 4 -10.04 -17.10 -36.86
CA TYR A 4 -8.61 -16.75 -36.72
C TYR A 4 -8.13 -16.97 -35.26
N ARG A 5 -6.95 -17.59 -35.16
CA ARG A 5 -5.98 -17.73 -34.05
C ARG A 5 -4.70 -17.09 -34.64
N ALA A 6 -3.74 -16.43 -33.97
CA ALA A 6 -3.24 -16.49 -32.61
C ALA A 6 -2.54 -15.17 -32.19
N VAL A 7 -2.46 -14.99 -30.86
CA VAL A 7 -1.41 -14.43 -29.98
C VAL A 7 -0.22 -13.67 -30.60
N ALA A 8 0.04 -12.48 -30.05
CA ALA A 8 1.38 -12.00 -29.75
C ALA A 8 1.38 -11.34 -28.36
N GLU A 9 2.25 -11.83 -27.49
CA GLU A 9 2.59 -11.29 -26.18
C GLU A 9 3.07 -9.83 -26.30
N THR A 10 2.66 -8.99 -25.35
CA THR A 10 3.50 -7.99 -24.69
C THR A 10 2.71 -7.46 -23.51
N ASP A 11 3.08 -7.93 -22.31
CA ASP A 11 2.81 -7.21 -21.06
C ASP A 11 3.32 -5.77 -21.21
N PRO A 12 2.54 -4.79 -20.76
CA PRO A 12 2.93 -4.20 -19.49
C PRO A 12 1.73 -4.00 -18.55
N ASP A 13 1.83 -4.63 -17.39
CA ASP A 13 1.24 -4.29 -16.10
C ASP A 13 0.62 -2.87 -16.03
N PRO A 14 -0.72 -2.75 -15.88
CA PRO A 14 -1.34 -1.47 -15.58
C PRO A 14 -2.45 -1.61 -14.52
N TRP A 15 -2.12 -1.82 -13.25
CA TRP A 15 -3.13 -1.73 -12.19
C TRP A 15 -2.66 -0.89 -11.01
N GLY A 16 -2.66 0.43 -11.25
CA GLY A 16 -2.94 1.40 -10.20
C GLY A 16 -4.41 1.27 -9.79
N ALA A 17 -4.67 0.91 -8.53
CA ALA A 17 -6.02 0.85 -7.99
C ALA A 17 -6.61 2.28 -7.87
N VAL A 18 -7.66 2.58 -8.62
CA VAL A 18 -8.49 3.78 -8.40
C VAL A 18 -9.60 3.40 -7.42
N VAL A 19 -9.56 3.98 -6.23
CA VAL A 19 -10.62 3.86 -5.23
C VAL A 19 -11.68 4.93 -5.50
N GLN A 20 -12.88 4.54 -5.93
CA GLN A 20 -14.04 5.44 -5.97
C GLN A 20 -14.91 5.25 -4.73
N TYR A 21 -15.20 6.36 -4.04
CA TYR A 21 -16.15 6.41 -2.95
C TYR A 21 -17.57 6.52 -3.51
N LEU A 22 -18.36 5.44 -3.46
CA LEU A 22 -19.81 5.53 -3.69
C LEU A 22 -20.47 6.02 -2.40
N LYS A 23 -20.95 7.27 -2.41
CA LYS A 23 -21.81 7.81 -1.35
C LYS A 23 -23.23 7.27 -1.56
N GLU A 24 -23.57 6.17 -0.91
CA GLU A 24 -24.98 5.79 -0.76
C GLU A 24 -25.59 6.58 0.40
N THR A 25 -26.49 7.50 0.07
CA THR A 25 -27.43 8.06 1.04
C THR A 25 -28.60 7.09 1.22
N ARG A 26 -28.76 6.48 2.40
CA ARG A 26 -30.05 5.97 2.88
C ARG A 26 -30.12 5.78 4.40
N ASP A 27 -31.28 6.17 4.93
CA ASP A 27 -31.91 6.09 6.27
C ASP A 27 -31.08 5.85 7.57
N PRO A 28 -31.32 6.61 8.66
CA PRO A 28 -30.53 6.54 9.89
C PRO A 28 -30.93 5.39 10.86
N SER A 29 -31.66 4.36 10.42
CA SER A 29 -32.15 3.28 11.30
C SER A 29 -31.63 1.87 11.02
N GLU A 30 -30.66 1.69 10.11
CA GLU A 30 -30.11 0.35 9.83
C GLU A 30 -28.57 0.30 9.95
N THR A 31 -28.08 -0.75 10.60
CA THR A 31 -26.67 -1.05 10.83
C THR A 31 -25.86 -1.01 9.53
N THR A 32 -24.84 -0.15 9.48
CA THR A 32 -23.98 0.07 8.32
C THR A 32 -23.26 -1.22 7.89
N ARG A 33 -23.53 -1.71 6.68
CA ARG A 33 -22.74 -2.75 6.01
C ARG A 33 -21.77 -2.09 5.02
N TYR A 34 -20.50 -2.46 5.08
CA TYR A 34 -19.50 -2.03 4.11
C TYR A 34 -19.31 -3.13 3.07
N THR A 35 -19.67 -2.86 1.82
CA THR A 35 -19.43 -3.77 0.69
C THR A 35 -18.35 -3.17 -0.20
N LEU A 36 -17.26 -3.89 -0.41
CA LEU A 36 -16.23 -3.55 -1.40
C LEU A 36 -16.56 -4.31 -2.69
N CYS A 37 -16.92 -3.62 -3.77
CA CYS A 37 -17.05 -4.22 -5.11
C CYS A 37 -15.83 -3.83 -5.94
N SER A 38 -14.99 -4.81 -6.29
CA SER A 38 -14.02 -4.68 -7.38
C SER A 38 -14.43 -5.67 -8.46
N ASP A 39 -15.17 -5.20 -9.46
CA ASP A 39 -15.21 -5.72 -10.83
C ASP A 39 -16.21 -4.86 -11.64
N VAL A 40 -15.71 -3.86 -12.36
CA VAL A 40 -16.44 -3.27 -13.49
C VAL A 40 -15.51 -3.26 -14.69
N GLN A 41 -15.74 -4.20 -15.61
CA GLN A 41 -15.23 -4.10 -16.97
C GLN A 41 -15.79 -2.82 -17.60
N LEU A 42 -14.93 -1.82 -17.82
CA LEU A 42 -15.28 -0.64 -18.60
C LEU A 42 -15.36 -1.00 -20.08
N SER A 43 -16.55 -1.38 -20.52
CA SER A 43 -16.96 -1.17 -21.91
C SER A 43 -18.11 -0.18 -21.92
N SER A 44 -17.86 1.08 -22.28
CA SER A 44 -18.91 1.93 -22.84
C SER A 44 -18.38 3.08 -23.70
N PRO A 45 -18.98 3.31 -24.88
CA PRO A 45 -18.56 4.30 -25.86
C PRO A 45 -19.03 5.71 -25.49
N LEU A 46 -18.33 6.71 -26.02
CA LEU A 46 -18.65 8.13 -25.98
C LEU A 46 -20.06 8.44 -26.51
N THR A 47 -20.90 9.08 -25.70
CA THR A 47 -21.97 10.00 -26.14
C THR A 47 -22.44 10.91 -24.98
N ASN A 48 -22.13 12.21 -25.05
CA ASN A 48 -22.93 13.29 -24.42
C ASN A 48 -24.33 13.34 -25.06
N PRO A 49 -25.43 13.92 -24.50
CA PRO A 49 -25.56 15.09 -23.58
C PRO A 49 -26.79 14.97 -22.60
N PRO A 50 -27.51 16.02 -22.08
CA PRO A 50 -27.24 17.45 -21.82
C PRO A 50 -27.43 17.89 -20.33
N PHE A 51 -26.94 19.10 -20.03
CA PHE A 51 -26.96 19.86 -18.77
C PHE A 51 -28.36 20.27 -18.24
N VAL A 52 -28.51 20.44 -16.90
CA VAL A 52 -29.27 21.55 -16.26
C VAL A 52 -28.73 21.94 -14.85
N GLY A 53 -28.17 23.16 -14.74
CA GLY A 53 -28.17 24.09 -13.57
C GLY A 53 -27.25 23.83 -12.36
N ARG A 54 -26.43 24.74 -11.81
CA ARG A 54 -26.13 26.17 -12.04
C ARG A 54 -24.64 26.37 -11.70
N ALA A 55 -23.84 26.80 -12.66
CA ALA A 55 -22.56 27.45 -12.43
C ALA A 55 -22.64 28.85 -13.03
N THR A 56 -22.26 29.87 -12.26
CA THR A 56 -22.03 31.22 -12.78
C THR A 56 -20.52 31.52 -12.84
N PRO A 57 -20.08 32.32 -13.83
CA PRO A 57 -18.86 32.08 -14.61
C PRO A 57 -17.92 33.30 -14.66
N LEU A 58 -16.79 33.16 -15.39
CA LEU A 58 -15.94 34.16 -16.10
C LEU A 58 -14.44 33.85 -15.82
N GLN A 59 -13.54 33.68 -16.79
CA GLN A 59 -13.38 34.32 -18.10
C GLN A 59 -12.62 33.42 -19.11
N LEU A 60 -13.25 33.17 -20.26
CA LEU A 60 -12.58 32.90 -21.54
C LEU A 60 -12.31 34.26 -22.22
N VAL A 61 -11.12 34.46 -22.83
CA VAL A 61 -10.80 35.15 -24.11
C VAL A 61 -9.25 35.00 -24.24
N ARG A 62 -8.60 34.47 -25.30
CA ARG A 62 -8.78 34.66 -26.75
C ARG A 62 -8.15 33.49 -27.54
N GLN A 63 -8.89 33.04 -28.55
CA GLN A 63 -8.41 32.32 -29.74
C GLN A 63 -7.36 33.13 -30.52
N GLN A 64 -6.45 32.44 -31.23
CA GLN A 64 -6.55 32.32 -32.70
C GLN A 64 -5.54 31.31 -33.28
N GLN A 65 -6.08 30.54 -34.24
CA GLN A 65 -5.41 29.61 -35.14
C GLN A 65 -4.44 30.34 -36.08
N HIS A 66 -3.38 29.68 -36.55
CA HIS A 66 -3.07 29.55 -37.99
C HIS A 66 -1.99 28.48 -38.24
N LEU A 67 -2.17 27.79 -39.37
CA LEU A 67 -1.35 26.72 -39.95
C LEU A 67 0.11 27.12 -40.26
N GLU A 68 0.94 26.07 -40.27
CA GLU A 68 2.15 25.82 -41.09
C GLU A 68 3.17 26.94 -41.31
N LYS A 69 4.36 26.73 -40.73
CA LYS A 69 5.67 26.75 -41.42
C LYS A 69 6.74 26.17 -40.48
N ALA A 70 7.36 25.06 -40.89
CA ALA A 70 8.76 24.80 -40.55
C ALA A 70 9.62 25.30 -41.72
N PRO A 71 10.95 25.52 -41.59
CA PRO A 71 11.83 25.44 -40.41
C PRO A 71 12.68 26.73 -40.20
N GLU A 72 13.36 26.86 -39.06
CA GLU A 72 14.81 27.19 -38.98
C GLU A 72 15.28 27.42 -37.54
N ALA A 73 16.39 26.75 -37.23
CA ALA A 73 17.45 27.06 -36.27
C ALA A 73 17.12 27.38 -34.80
N ALA A 74 17.44 26.40 -33.96
CA ALA A 74 18.30 26.52 -32.78
C ALA A 74 18.59 27.94 -32.26
N GLU A 75 18.16 28.21 -31.03
CA GLU A 75 18.82 29.00 -29.97
C GLU A 75 17.77 29.60 -29.01
N THR A 76 17.08 28.78 -28.22
CA THR A 76 16.45 29.19 -26.96
C THR A 76 15.99 27.97 -26.17
N GLN A 77 16.94 27.20 -25.62
CA GLN A 77 16.69 26.18 -24.59
C GLN A 77 17.57 26.34 -23.36
N SER A 78 18.39 27.40 -23.27
CA SER A 78 19.38 27.53 -22.19
C SER A 78 18.94 28.37 -20.99
N SER A 79 17.77 29.02 -21.03
CA SER A 79 17.29 29.91 -19.96
C SER A 79 16.30 29.22 -19.01
N GLU A 80 15.43 28.34 -19.49
CA GLU A 80 14.55 27.55 -18.59
C GLU A 80 15.35 26.45 -17.87
N ALA A 81 16.34 25.85 -18.55
CA ALA A 81 17.18 24.82 -17.96
C ALA A 81 18.19 25.35 -16.91
N SER A 82 18.52 26.65 -16.92
CA SER A 82 19.43 27.25 -15.93
C SER A 82 18.70 27.59 -14.64
N ASP A 83 17.50 28.15 -14.73
CA ASP A 83 16.68 28.51 -13.55
C ASP A 83 16.20 27.23 -12.82
N ASP A 84 15.82 26.19 -13.58
CA ASP A 84 15.49 24.88 -13.00
C ASP A 84 16.69 24.22 -12.29
N MET A 85 17.93 24.49 -12.71
CA MET A 85 19.14 23.93 -12.08
C MET A 85 19.55 24.67 -10.80
N GLU A 86 19.38 25.99 -10.75
CA GLU A 86 19.61 26.77 -9.52
C GLU A 86 18.59 26.43 -8.43
N ASP A 87 17.32 26.29 -8.80
CA ASP A 87 16.25 25.90 -7.87
C ASP A 87 16.43 24.47 -7.32
N ILE A 88 16.90 23.53 -8.14
CA ILE A 88 17.21 22.15 -7.71
C ILE A 88 18.42 22.14 -6.77
N SER A 89 19.49 22.89 -7.08
CA SER A 89 20.70 22.93 -6.26
C SER A 89 20.43 23.53 -4.88
N TRP A 90 19.69 24.63 -4.82
CA TRP A 90 19.21 25.22 -3.57
C TRP A 90 18.35 24.25 -2.77
N ALA A 91 17.41 23.55 -3.41
CA ALA A 91 16.53 22.62 -2.72
C ALA A 91 17.28 21.41 -2.15
N ILE A 92 18.30 20.91 -2.85
CA ILE A 92 19.21 19.86 -2.36
C ILE A 92 20.00 20.36 -1.14
N GLU A 93 20.56 21.56 -1.20
CA GLU A 93 21.26 22.16 -0.06
C GLU A 93 20.32 22.29 1.16
N MET A 94 19.09 22.77 0.95
CA MET A 94 18.07 22.86 2.00
C MET A 94 17.67 21.50 2.57
N LEU A 95 17.65 20.43 1.77
CA LEU A 95 17.40 19.07 2.25
C LEU A 95 18.59 18.48 3.03
N SER A 96 19.81 18.80 2.61
CA SER A 96 21.04 18.33 3.27
C SER A 96 21.29 19.01 4.62
N ALA A 97 20.81 20.25 4.78
CA ALA A 97 21.01 21.08 5.95
C ALA A 97 19.98 20.82 7.08
N ILE A 98 19.11 19.83 6.95
CA ILE A 98 17.95 19.73 7.82
C ILE A 98 18.32 19.41 9.27
N THR A 99 18.32 20.45 10.08
CA THR A 99 18.00 20.41 11.53
C THR A 99 16.56 20.87 11.82
N ASP A 100 15.85 21.43 10.83
CA ASP A 100 14.47 21.92 10.94
C ASP A 100 13.65 21.63 9.66
N TYR A 101 12.82 20.58 9.69
CA TYR A 101 11.98 20.15 8.55
C TYR A 101 10.81 21.11 8.25
N ASP A 102 10.53 22.09 9.13
CA ASP A 102 9.53 23.13 8.87
C ASP A 102 10.11 24.23 7.96
N ALA A 103 11.45 24.40 7.92
CA ALA A 103 12.09 25.27 6.93
C ALA A 103 12.03 24.70 5.49
N ALA A 104 11.84 23.38 5.35
CA ALA A 104 11.75 22.70 4.06
C ALA A 104 10.36 22.78 3.39
N ILE A 105 9.41 23.56 3.94
CA ILE A 105 8.05 23.73 3.37
C ILE A 105 8.08 24.12 1.88
N ARG A 106 9.04 24.94 1.47
CA ARG A 106 9.21 25.34 0.06
C ARG A 106 9.70 24.18 -0.82
N VAL A 107 10.49 23.26 -0.28
CA VAL A 107 10.90 22.03 -0.99
C VAL A 107 9.68 21.12 -1.19
N TRP A 108 8.84 20.98 -0.17
CA TRP A 108 7.62 20.17 -0.23
C TRP A 108 6.59 20.65 -1.25
N GLN A 109 6.68 21.91 -1.70
CA GLN A 109 5.82 22.51 -2.71
C GLN A 109 6.31 22.29 -4.15
N LEU A 110 7.49 21.70 -4.35
CA LEU A 110 8.02 21.43 -5.68
C LEU A 110 7.12 20.44 -6.45
N PRO A 111 7.02 20.56 -7.78
CA PRO A 111 6.31 19.58 -8.61
C PRO A 111 6.81 18.15 -8.37
N ASN A 112 5.92 17.14 -8.44
CA ASN A 112 6.24 15.74 -8.06
C ASN A 112 7.56 15.23 -8.66
N ALA A 113 7.79 15.44 -9.95
CA ALA A 113 9.02 14.98 -10.62
C ALA A 113 10.27 15.69 -10.09
N THR A 114 10.19 16.99 -9.84
CA THR A 114 11.29 17.80 -9.30
C THR A 114 11.57 17.45 -7.85
N LEU A 115 10.53 17.33 -7.02
CA LEU A 115 10.66 16.93 -5.62
C LEU A 115 11.36 15.57 -5.49
N ARG A 116 10.97 14.59 -6.31
CA ARG A 116 11.60 13.26 -6.31
C ARG A 116 13.08 13.35 -6.68
N ARG A 117 13.42 14.05 -7.76
CA ARG A 117 14.82 14.24 -8.18
C ARG A 117 15.66 14.90 -7.08
N VAL A 118 15.11 15.94 -6.44
CA VAL A 118 15.75 16.65 -5.33
C VAL A 118 15.93 15.73 -4.12
N CYS A 119 14.92 14.91 -3.79
CA CYS A 119 15.02 13.95 -2.69
C CYS A 119 15.99 12.79 -2.99
N ASP A 120 16.00 12.27 -4.21
CA ASP A 120 16.95 11.22 -4.61
C ASP A 120 18.41 11.72 -4.55
N ALA A 121 18.63 13.01 -4.85
CA ALA A 121 19.96 13.62 -4.83
C ALA A 121 20.40 14.10 -3.44
N GLY A 122 19.48 14.59 -2.60
CA GLY A 122 19.81 15.33 -1.37
C GLY A 122 19.23 14.79 -0.06
N LEU A 123 18.23 13.90 -0.11
CA LEU A 123 17.58 13.41 1.12
C LEU A 123 18.35 12.22 1.71
N ASP A 124 19.22 12.50 2.68
CA ASP A 124 19.85 11.47 3.52
C ASP A 124 18.99 11.13 4.75
N VAL A 125 18.06 10.19 4.58
CA VAL A 125 17.29 9.62 5.70
C VAL A 125 18.06 8.49 6.39
N HIS A 126 19.13 7.97 5.78
CA HIS A 126 19.83 6.80 6.29
C HIS A 126 20.61 7.09 7.57
N ASN A 127 21.18 8.30 7.67
CA ASN A 127 21.94 8.75 8.84
C ASN A 127 21.15 9.65 9.80
N ALA A 128 19.86 9.86 9.55
CA ALA A 128 19.05 10.75 10.37
C ALA A 128 18.91 10.23 11.81
N SER A 129 19.05 11.12 12.80
CA SER A 129 18.75 10.76 14.19
C SER A 129 17.26 10.41 14.36
N GLY A 130 16.90 9.61 15.37
CA GLY A 130 15.51 9.25 15.65
C GLY A 130 14.54 10.46 15.74
N PRO A 131 14.89 11.55 16.46
CA PRO A 131 14.08 12.77 16.48
C PRO A 131 13.97 13.45 15.10
N ALA A 132 15.06 13.50 14.33
CA ALA A 132 15.04 14.08 12.98
C ALA A 132 14.12 13.27 12.05
N LEU A 133 14.21 11.94 12.09
CA LEU A 133 13.32 11.05 11.33
C LEU A 133 11.84 11.22 11.75
N ALA A 134 11.56 11.36 13.04
CA ALA A 134 10.20 11.59 13.52
C ALA A 134 9.65 12.93 13.01
N GLN A 135 10.46 13.99 13.05
CA GLN A 135 10.06 15.30 12.53
C GLN A 135 9.86 15.27 11.02
N PHE A 136 10.73 14.58 10.26
CA PHE A 136 10.53 14.34 8.83
C PHE A 136 9.17 13.71 8.54
N ILE A 137 8.85 12.58 9.20
CA ILE A 137 7.59 11.86 9.03
C ILE A 137 6.40 12.79 9.34
N LYS A 138 6.49 13.57 10.41
CA LYS A 138 5.48 14.56 10.76
C LYS A 138 5.28 15.57 9.65
N SER A 139 6.35 16.22 9.18
CA SER A 139 6.28 17.25 8.14
C SER A 139 5.71 16.70 6.83
N VAL A 140 6.06 15.46 6.44
CA VAL A 140 5.49 14.79 5.26
C VAL A 140 3.99 14.56 5.41
N LEU A 141 3.55 14.06 6.56
CA LEU A 141 2.16 13.65 6.80
C LEU A 141 1.22 14.81 7.16
N SER A 142 1.72 15.90 7.74
CA SER A 142 0.90 17.03 8.18
C SER A 142 0.86 18.18 7.18
N ASN A 143 1.78 18.22 6.21
CA ASN A 143 1.84 19.32 5.26
C ASN A 143 0.92 19.06 4.06
N SER A 144 -0.13 19.89 3.94
CA SER A 144 -1.11 19.82 2.85
C SER A 144 -0.53 20.10 1.46
N ALA A 145 0.69 20.67 1.37
CA ALA A 145 1.37 20.87 0.11
C ALA A 145 1.97 19.57 -0.46
N VAL A 146 2.22 18.56 0.38
CA VAL A 146 2.75 17.28 -0.08
C VAL A 146 1.60 16.46 -0.65
N SER A 147 1.63 16.24 -1.97
CA SER A 147 0.65 15.37 -2.62
C SER A 147 0.67 13.96 -2.03
N LEU A 148 -0.47 13.24 -2.05
CA LEU A 148 -0.56 11.87 -1.53
C LEU A 148 0.50 10.94 -2.17
N GLU A 149 0.74 11.10 -3.47
CA GLU A 149 1.76 10.36 -4.20
C GLU A 149 3.18 10.61 -3.66
N ASN A 150 3.50 11.86 -3.31
CA ASN A 150 4.78 12.21 -2.72
C ASN A 150 4.86 11.78 -1.25
N GLN A 151 3.76 11.79 -0.50
CA GLN A 151 3.73 11.26 0.87
C GLN A 151 4.13 9.78 0.86
N HIS A 152 3.54 8.98 -0.04
CA HIS A 152 3.91 7.56 -0.16
C HIS A 152 5.37 7.36 -0.55
N TYR A 153 5.86 8.12 -1.53
CA TYR A 153 7.25 8.04 -1.96
C TYR A 153 8.23 8.40 -0.83
N LEU A 154 7.99 9.51 -0.12
CA LEU A 154 8.85 9.99 0.97
C LEU A 154 8.81 9.07 2.20
N LEU A 155 7.65 8.53 2.54
CA LEU A 155 7.54 7.50 3.58
C LEU A 155 8.25 6.20 3.15
N GLY A 156 8.24 5.86 1.87
CA GLY A 156 9.01 4.73 1.34
C GLY A 156 10.51 4.93 1.49
N ARG A 157 11.01 6.16 1.28
CA ARG A 157 12.41 6.52 1.57
C ARG A 157 12.72 6.36 3.06
N ALA A 158 11.81 6.75 3.95
CA ALA A 158 11.96 6.51 5.39
C ALA A 158 11.99 5.01 5.74
N ALA A 159 11.12 4.20 5.13
CA ALA A 159 11.11 2.73 5.28
C ALA A 159 12.44 2.09 4.82
N ALA A 160 13.13 2.70 3.86
CA ALA A 160 14.43 2.27 3.39
C ALA A 160 15.60 2.72 4.28
N SER A 161 15.38 3.54 5.32
CA SER A 161 16.46 3.98 6.22
C SER A 161 17.00 2.84 7.09
N GLU A 162 18.20 3.02 7.64
CA GLU A 162 18.84 2.02 8.50
C GLU A 162 17.97 1.65 9.71
N TRP A 163 17.14 2.56 10.21
CA TRP A 163 16.24 2.29 11.33
C TRP A 163 15.27 1.12 11.09
N PHE A 164 14.93 0.86 9.83
CA PHE A 164 13.99 -0.20 9.46
C PHE A 164 14.70 -1.41 8.82
N SER A 165 15.80 -1.17 8.11
CA SER A 165 16.55 -2.25 7.45
C SER A 165 17.64 -2.88 8.31
N SER A 166 18.09 -2.21 9.37
CA SER A 166 19.00 -2.78 10.36
C SER A 166 18.20 -3.49 11.46
N GLN A 167 18.82 -4.43 12.18
CA GLN A 167 18.20 -5.04 13.36
C GLN A 167 18.16 -4.08 14.58
N GLN A 168 18.34 -2.78 14.36
CA GLN A 168 18.32 -1.78 15.41
C GLN A 168 16.90 -1.51 15.89
N VAL A 169 16.79 -1.07 17.15
CA VAL A 169 15.51 -0.72 17.75
C VAL A 169 15.03 0.61 17.17
N ILE A 170 13.81 0.62 16.61
CA ILE A 170 13.18 1.83 16.10
C ILE A 170 12.95 2.81 17.27
N PRO A 171 13.40 4.08 17.17
CA PRO A 171 13.28 5.06 18.23
C PRO A 171 11.82 5.28 18.67
N ALA A 172 11.59 5.36 19.99
CA ALA A 172 10.25 5.52 20.55
C ALA A 172 9.53 6.77 20.04
N VAL A 173 10.29 7.84 19.76
CA VAL A 173 9.77 9.10 19.18
C VAL A 173 9.16 8.91 17.79
N VAL A 174 9.73 8.02 16.95
CA VAL A 174 9.21 7.71 15.62
C VAL A 174 7.88 6.96 15.74
N HIS A 175 7.82 5.96 16.62
CA HIS A 175 6.57 5.25 16.90
C HIS A 175 5.50 6.20 17.44
N SER A 176 5.84 7.05 18.42
CA SER A 176 4.90 8.03 18.99
C SER A 176 4.34 8.96 17.92
N GLN A 177 5.17 9.42 16.99
CA GLN A 177 4.74 10.30 15.91
C GLN A 177 3.79 9.59 14.93
N LEU A 178 4.13 8.36 14.52
CA LEU A 178 3.26 7.58 13.63
C LEU A 178 1.92 7.27 14.29
N SER A 179 1.93 6.82 15.55
CA SER A 179 0.70 6.53 16.31
C SER A 179 -0.21 7.75 16.44
N ALA A 180 0.36 8.93 16.73
CA ALA A 180 -0.41 10.17 16.87
C ALA A 180 -1.13 10.60 15.58
N MET A 181 -0.69 10.12 14.42
CA MET A 181 -1.26 10.50 13.11
C MET A 181 -2.19 9.44 12.51
N LEU A 182 -2.39 8.28 13.16
CA LEU A 182 -3.21 7.20 12.62
C LEU A 182 -4.67 7.63 12.38
N SER A 183 -5.24 8.44 13.26
CA SER A 183 -6.62 8.92 13.13
C SER A 183 -6.89 9.70 11.84
N THR A 184 -5.87 10.38 11.29
CA THR A 184 -5.98 11.21 10.09
C THR A 184 -5.25 10.65 8.87
N GLN A 185 -4.21 9.84 9.07
CA GLN A 185 -3.25 9.43 8.04
C GLN A 185 -3.01 7.91 8.00
N SER A 186 -3.87 7.09 8.62
CA SER A 186 -3.66 5.63 8.69
C SER A 186 -3.43 4.96 7.33
N MET A 187 -4.22 5.31 6.30
CA MET A 187 -4.05 4.71 4.97
C MET A 187 -2.73 5.14 4.31
N THR A 188 -2.37 6.43 4.43
CA THR A 188 -1.09 6.96 3.94
C THR A 188 0.10 6.28 4.63
N ILE A 189 0.01 6.06 5.94
CA ILE A 189 1.03 5.33 6.71
C ILE A 189 1.08 3.86 6.26
N ALA A 190 -0.07 3.22 6.05
CA ALA A 190 -0.11 1.84 5.59
C ALA A 190 0.51 1.68 4.18
N GLN A 191 0.14 2.55 3.24
CA GLN A 191 0.60 2.50 1.84
C GLN A 191 2.04 2.99 1.68
N GLY A 192 2.41 4.08 2.35
CA GLY A 192 3.74 4.69 2.22
C GLY A 192 4.82 4.02 3.05
N LEU A 193 4.48 3.48 4.23
CA LEU A 193 5.45 2.88 5.14
C LEU A 193 5.30 1.36 5.23
N ILE A 194 4.14 0.86 5.68
CA ILE A 194 3.98 -0.57 6.00
C ILE A 194 4.09 -1.43 4.73
N ALA A 195 3.46 -1.03 3.63
CA ALA A 195 3.53 -1.76 2.37
C ALA A 195 4.95 -1.82 1.82
N LYS A 196 5.71 -0.71 1.92
CA LYS A 196 7.13 -0.69 1.53
C LYS A 196 8.00 -1.62 2.36
N LEU A 197 7.72 -1.76 3.65
CA LEU A 197 8.37 -2.76 4.49
C LEU A 197 7.99 -4.20 4.09
N ILE A 198 6.74 -4.44 3.67
CA ILE A 198 6.26 -5.76 3.24
C ILE A 198 6.85 -6.14 1.86
N GLU A 199 6.93 -5.20 0.93
CA GLU A 199 7.46 -5.40 -0.43
C GLU A 199 8.93 -5.83 -0.46
N GLU A 200 9.71 -5.49 0.57
CA GLU A 200 11.14 -5.77 0.67
C GLU A 200 11.45 -6.80 1.78
N PRO A 201 11.13 -8.10 1.59
CA PRO A 201 11.21 -9.14 2.63
C PRO A 201 12.60 -9.29 3.25
N GLY A 202 13.64 -9.14 2.43
CA GLY A 202 15.04 -9.27 2.86
C GLY A 202 15.45 -8.16 3.83
N ARG A 203 14.68 -7.07 3.90
CA ARG A 203 14.91 -5.93 4.79
C ARG A 203 13.89 -5.85 5.91
N LEU A 204 12.84 -6.68 5.86
CA LEU A 204 11.82 -6.74 6.91
C LEU A 204 12.39 -7.44 8.16
N THR A 205 13.02 -6.65 9.03
CA THR A 205 13.60 -7.13 10.29
C THR A 205 12.54 -7.25 11.39
N GLY A 206 12.91 -7.94 12.48
CA GLY A 206 12.06 -8.07 13.68
C GLY A 206 11.61 -6.72 14.26
N PRO A 207 12.48 -5.71 14.42
CA PRO A 207 12.08 -4.37 14.87
C PRO A 207 11.10 -3.67 13.93
N ALA A 208 11.31 -3.71 12.61
CA ALA A 208 10.41 -3.11 11.63
C ALA A 208 9.03 -3.77 11.63
N ALA A 209 8.98 -5.11 11.64
CA ALA A 209 7.73 -5.84 11.82
C ALA A 209 7.07 -5.53 13.17
N GLY A 210 7.87 -5.38 14.24
CA GLY A 210 7.40 -4.99 15.57
C GLY A 210 6.70 -3.62 15.57
N LEU A 211 7.22 -2.64 14.83
CA LEU A 211 6.56 -1.36 14.63
C LEU A 211 5.24 -1.52 13.87
N ALA A 212 5.25 -2.21 12.72
CA ALA A 212 4.04 -2.46 11.94
C ALA A 212 2.95 -3.13 12.78
N VAL A 213 3.32 -4.13 13.60
CA VAL A 213 2.41 -4.79 14.55
C VAL A 213 1.84 -3.82 15.59
N LYS A 214 2.67 -2.94 16.16
CA LYS A 214 2.20 -1.95 17.14
C LYS A 214 1.20 -0.98 16.50
N LEU A 215 1.47 -0.52 15.28
CA LEU A 215 0.56 0.36 14.55
C LEU A 215 -0.76 -0.34 14.20
N LEU A 216 -0.71 -1.59 13.73
CA LEU A 216 -1.92 -2.37 13.41
C LEU A 216 -2.80 -2.67 14.62
N LYS A 217 -2.22 -2.70 15.82
CA LYS A 217 -2.93 -2.94 17.09
C LYS A 217 -3.31 -1.65 17.80
N ALA A 218 -2.95 -0.49 17.27
CA ALA A 218 -3.33 0.78 17.87
C ALA A 218 -4.85 0.97 17.77
N VAL A 219 -5.45 1.53 18.83
CA VAL A 219 -6.90 1.77 18.91
C VAL A 219 -7.39 2.65 17.75
N ASP A 220 -6.56 3.60 17.32
CA ASP A 220 -6.89 4.56 16.26
C ASP A 220 -6.69 4.01 14.84
N MET A 221 -6.26 2.76 14.67
CA MET A 221 -6.06 2.16 13.35
C MET A 221 -7.41 1.66 12.78
N PRO A 222 -7.92 2.25 11.67
CA PRO A 222 -9.20 1.84 11.11
C PRO A 222 -9.15 0.42 10.56
N MET A 223 -10.24 -0.34 10.75
CA MET A 223 -10.35 -1.73 10.27
C MET A 223 -10.15 -1.86 8.76
N VAL A 224 -10.61 -0.88 7.98
CA VAL A 224 -10.41 -0.85 6.52
C VAL A 224 -8.92 -0.84 6.18
N THR A 225 -8.13 -0.07 6.91
CA THR A 225 -6.67 0.01 6.74
C THR A 225 -6.00 -1.31 7.14
N VAL A 226 -6.42 -1.92 8.26
CA VAL A 226 -5.90 -3.24 8.70
C VAL A 226 -6.21 -4.32 7.65
N MET A 227 -7.42 -4.32 7.10
CA MET A 227 -7.84 -5.25 6.06
C MET A 227 -7.02 -5.06 4.77
N TRP A 228 -6.76 -3.80 4.39
CA TRP A 228 -5.89 -3.48 3.26
C TRP A 228 -4.47 -4.03 3.47
N VAL A 229 -3.86 -3.81 4.65
CA VAL A 229 -2.52 -4.34 4.97
C VAL A 229 -2.48 -5.86 4.90
N LEU A 230 -3.51 -6.55 5.41
CA LEU A 230 -3.58 -8.02 5.27
C LEU A 230 -3.68 -8.44 3.79
N GLY A 231 -4.43 -7.70 2.98
CA GLY A 231 -4.49 -7.89 1.53
C GLY A 231 -3.13 -7.74 0.85
N GLU A 232 -2.35 -6.72 1.23
CA GLU A 232 -0.99 -6.52 0.71
C GLU A 232 -0.05 -7.65 1.11
N VAL A 233 -0.10 -8.11 2.36
CA VAL A 233 0.70 -9.27 2.79
C VAL A 233 0.39 -10.50 1.92
N VAL A 234 -0.90 -10.76 1.65
CA VAL A 234 -1.34 -11.87 0.78
C VAL A 234 -0.84 -11.69 -0.66
N ALA A 235 -0.95 -10.48 -1.21
CA ALA A 235 -0.53 -10.18 -2.58
C ALA A 235 0.99 -10.33 -2.76
N VAL A 236 1.77 -9.74 -1.86
CA VAL A 236 3.24 -9.78 -1.90
C VAL A 236 3.76 -11.20 -1.65
N ALA A 237 3.18 -11.94 -0.71
CA ALA A 237 3.54 -13.33 -0.47
C ALA A 237 3.29 -14.19 -1.72
N LYS A 238 2.14 -14.03 -2.39
CA LYS A 238 1.80 -14.75 -3.62
C LYS A 238 2.81 -14.44 -4.75
N LYS A 239 3.23 -13.18 -4.90
CA LYS A 239 4.18 -12.75 -5.95
C LYS A 239 5.59 -13.32 -5.74
N ASN A 240 6.02 -13.49 -4.49
CA ASN A 240 7.42 -13.78 -4.13
C ASN A 240 7.58 -15.10 -3.35
N SER A 241 6.84 -16.13 -3.73
CA SER A 241 6.54 -17.32 -2.89
C SER A 241 7.73 -18.07 -2.26
N ARG A 242 8.90 -18.11 -2.90
CA ARG A 242 10.08 -18.83 -2.38
C ARG A 242 10.76 -18.12 -1.21
N ASP A 243 10.79 -16.79 -1.22
CA ASP A 243 11.50 -16.00 -0.20
C ASP A 243 10.65 -15.72 1.04
N PHE A 244 9.33 -15.92 0.93
CA PHE A 244 8.37 -15.51 1.95
C PHE A 244 7.79 -16.64 2.81
N ALA A 245 7.86 -17.90 2.37
CA ALA A 245 7.34 -19.03 3.14
C ALA A 245 7.95 -19.08 4.56
N ASP A 246 9.24 -18.77 4.68
CA ASP A 246 9.99 -18.79 5.93
C ASP A 246 10.24 -17.38 6.52
N ASN A 247 9.57 -16.33 6.02
CA ASN A 247 9.70 -14.98 6.57
C ASN A 247 8.81 -14.78 7.81
N ASP A 248 9.37 -15.07 8.99
CA ASP A 248 8.68 -14.92 10.28
C ASP A 248 8.15 -13.50 10.54
N ALA A 249 8.83 -12.47 10.02
CA ALA A 249 8.47 -11.07 10.22
C ALA A 249 7.19 -10.73 9.46
N LEU A 250 7.07 -11.17 8.19
CA LEU A 250 5.85 -11.02 7.40
C LEU A 250 4.65 -11.70 8.11
N TRP A 251 4.81 -12.96 8.51
CA TRP A 251 3.72 -13.72 9.12
C TRP A 251 3.32 -13.15 10.48
N THR A 252 4.22 -12.47 11.17
CA THR A 252 3.93 -11.74 12.41
C THR A 252 3.08 -10.49 12.16
N ILE A 253 3.29 -9.78 11.04
CA ILE A 253 2.41 -8.68 10.60
C ILE A 253 1.03 -9.23 10.21
N ALA A 254 0.98 -10.31 9.43
CA ALA A 254 -0.28 -10.96 9.05
C ALA A 254 -1.08 -11.40 10.28
N GLU A 255 -0.43 -12.05 11.24
CA GLU A 255 -1.05 -12.51 12.49
C GLU A 255 -1.64 -11.32 13.28
N ALA A 256 -0.94 -10.19 13.34
CA ALA A 256 -1.44 -8.97 13.99
C ALA A 256 -2.64 -8.37 13.27
N ALA A 257 -2.62 -8.32 11.93
CA ALA A 257 -3.76 -7.84 11.15
C ALA A 257 -4.98 -8.76 11.33
N ILE A 258 -4.79 -10.08 11.26
CA ILE A 258 -5.83 -11.07 11.56
C ILE A 258 -6.38 -10.84 12.97
N SER A 259 -5.54 -10.65 13.98
CA SER A 259 -5.96 -10.36 15.37
C SER A 259 -6.84 -9.12 15.49
N ALA A 260 -6.54 -8.05 14.75
CA ALA A 260 -7.22 -6.76 14.86
C ALA A 260 -8.59 -6.71 14.14
N LEU A 261 -8.81 -7.55 13.13
CA LEU A 261 -10.07 -7.57 12.37
C LEU A 261 -11.22 -8.27 13.12
N PRO A 262 -12.49 -7.93 12.88
CA PRO A 262 -13.63 -8.70 13.41
C PRO A 262 -13.83 -10.02 12.63
N SER A 263 -14.45 -11.03 13.24
CA SER A 263 -14.56 -12.40 12.66
C SER A 263 -15.35 -12.49 11.34
N ASP A 264 -16.13 -11.45 11.02
CA ASP A 264 -16.93 -11.29 9.81
C ASP A 264 -16.20 -10.50 8.69
N ALA A 265 -14.97 -10.02 8.95
CA ALA A 265 -14.23 -9.14 8.02
C ALA A 265 -13.95 -9.74 6.64
N VAL A 266 -13.94 -11.07 6.51
CA VAL A 266 -13.69 -11.76 5.23
C VAL A 266 -14.97 -12.18 4.50
N SER A 267 -16.14 -11.77 4.98
CA SER A 267 -17.42 -12.20 4.42
C SER A 267 -17.69 -11.63 3.02
N GLY A 268 -18.26 -12.46 2.15
CA GLY A 268 -19.25 -12.12 1.12
C GLY A 268 -18.96 -11.06 0.04
N GLY A 269 -17.76 -10.46 -0.05
CA GLY A 269 -17.51 -9.46 -1.11
C GLY A 269 -16.08 -8.92 -1.23
N CYS A 270 -15.28 -8.95 -0.17
CA CYS A 270 -13.92 -8.38 -0.23
C CYS A 270 -12.87 -9.28 -0.91
N GLY A 271 -13.23 -10.53 -1.26
CA GLY A 271 -12.34 -11.49 -1.94
C GLY A 271 -11.13 -11.95 -1.12
N LEU A 272 -11.01 -11.54 0.16
CA LEU A 272 -9.83 -11.81 0.97
C LEU A 272 -9.69 -13.30 1.32
N GLY A 273 -10.80 -14.02 1.54
CA GLY A 273 -10.82 -15.47 1.73
C GLY A 273 -10.24 -16.21 0.53
N ALA A 274 -10.73 -15.88 -0.67
CA ALA A 274 -10.27 -16.45 -1.93
C ALA A 274 -8.79 -16.14 -2.19
N ARG A 275 -8.38 -14.88 -2.04
CA ARG A 275 -6.97 -14.46 -2.21
C ARG A 275 -6.04 -15.16 -1.22
N TRP A 276 -6.48 -15.31 0.04
CA TRP A 276 -5.74 -16.07 1.05
C TRP A 276 -5.54 -17.52 0.62
N ALA A 277 -6.62 -18.19 0.22
CA ALA A 277 -6.61 -19.59 -0.18
C ALA A 277 -5.74 -19.82 -1.44
N GLU A 278 -5.83 -18.92 -2.44
CA GLU A 278 -4.96 -18.91 -3.61
C GLU A 278 -3.48 -18.71 -3.23
N MET A 279 -3.18 -17.76 -2.33
CA MET A 279 -1.81 -17.50 -1.89
C MET A 279 -1.19 -18.74 -1.24
N LEU A 280 -1.95 -19.49 -0.43
CA LEU A 280 -1.44 -20.71 0.22
C LEU A 280 -0.98 -21.77 -0.79
N HIS A 281 -1.62 -21.88 -1.95
CA HIS A 281 -1.20 -22.80 -3.00
C HIS A 281 0.17 -22.44 -3.61
N VAL A 282 0.50 -21.15 -3.63
CA VAL A 282 1.77 -20.67 -4.21
C VAL A 282 2.87 -20.65 -3.15
N VAL A 283 2.53 -20.23 -1.93
CA VAL A 283 3.48 -19.89 -0.86
C VAL A 283 3.84 -21.08 0.02
N VAL A 284 3.03 -22.13 0.08
CA VAL A 284 3.36 -23.32 0.88
C VAL A 284 4.12 -24.32 0.01
N PRO A 285 5.48 -24.31 -0.01
CA PRO A 285 6.22 -25.35 -0.68
C PRO A 285 5.95 -26.70 0.00
N ALA A 286 6.13 -27.77 -0.78
CA ALA A 286 6.17 -29.12 -0.22
C ALA A 286 7.22 -29.17 0.90
N ASN A 287 6.79 -29.49 2.13
CA ASN A 287 7.61 -29.56 3.35
C ASN A 287 8.02 -28.22 3.99
N SER A 288 7.25 -27.14 3.83
CA SER A 288 7.49 -25.91 4.61
C SER A 288 7.57 -26.23 6.12
N ARG A 289 8.61 -25.68 6.78
CA ARG A 289 8.87 -25.83 8.21
C ARG A 289 8.52 -24.57 9.01
N SER A 290 8.03 -23.53 8.34
CA SER A 290 7.67 -22.26 8.97
C SER A 290 6.58 -22.45 10.01
N ARG A 291 6.99 -22.36 11.28
CA ARG A 291 6.06 -22.42 12.43
C ARG A 291 5.14 -21.21 12.42
N LYS A 292 5.65 -20.03 12.03
CA LYS A 292 4.87 -18.79 12.02
C LYS A 292 3.79 -18.79 10.95
N LEU A 293 4.10 -19.24 9.74
CA LEU A 293 3.07 -19.46 8.70
C LEU A 293 1.99 -20.42 9.19
N SER A 294 2.39 -21.55 9.81
CA SER A 294 1.44 -22.53 10.33
C SER A 294 0.53 -21.97 11.44
N VAL A 295 1.08 -21.15 12.34
CA VAL A 295 0.30 -20.45 13.37
C VAL A 295 -0.67 -19.45 12.72
N CYS A 296 -0.18 -18.69 11.74
CA CYS A 296 -0.98 -17.71 11.00
C CYS A 296 -2.16 -18.38 10.27
N MET A 297 -1.91 -19.50 9.57
CA MET A 297 -2.96 -20.33 8.96
C MET A 297 -3.99 -20.82 9.96
N LEU A 298 -3.55 -21.36 11.10
CA LEU A 298 -4.48 -21.83 12.14
C LEU A 298 -5.33 -20.69 12.71
N HIS A 299 -4.71 -19.53 12.93
CA HIS A 299 -5.39 -18.36 13.45
C HIS A 299 -6.42 -17.81 12.46
N PHE A 300 -6.07 -17.73 11.17
CA PHE A 300 -6.97 -17.34 10.09
C PHE A 300 -8.21 -18.24 10.06
N VAL A 301 -8.03 -19.57 10.03
CA VAL A 301 -9.15 -20.53 10.00
C VAL A 301 -10.01 -20.46 11.25
N ASN A 302 -9.40 -20.35 12.43
CA ASN A 302 -10.16 -20.28 13.68
C ASN A 302 -11.05 -19.03 13.74
N LYS A 303 -10.51 -17.90 13.29
CA LYS A 303 -11.18 -16.60 13.33
C LYS A 303 -12.22 -16.46 12.23
N PHE A 304 -11.82 -16.71 11.00
CA PHE A 304 -12.60 -16.39 9.81
C PHE A 304 -13.28 -17.60 9.17
N GLY A 305 -12.94 -18.82 9.58
CA GLY A 305 -13.40 -20.04 8.87
C GLY A 305 -14.91 -20.22 8.80
N GLY A 306 -15.71 -19.53 9.62
CA GLY A 306 -17.18 -19.56 9.50
C GLY A 306 -17.73 -18.69 8.36
N GLN A 307 -16.88 -17.87 7.73
CA GLN A 307 -17.21 -17.00 6.61
C GLN A 307 -16.57 -17.48 5.30
N LEU A 308 -15.72 -18.51 5.36
CA LEU A 308 -15.05 -19.09 4.20
C LEU A 308 -15.97 -20.10 3.52
N THR A 309 -15.90 -20.14 2.20
CA THR A 309 -16.58 -21.17 1.39
C THR A 309 -15.95 -22.54 1.62
N SER A 310 -16.70 -23.59 1.28
CA SER A 310 -16.18 -24.97 1.37
C SER A 310 -14.93 -25.16 0.50
N ALA A 311 -14.84 -24.49 -0.65
CA ALA A 311 -13.68 -24.55 -1.54
C ALA A 311 -12.45 -23.89 -0.91
N GLU A 312 -12.58 -22.71 -0.30
CA GLU A 312 -11.47 -22.02 0.39
C GLU A 312 -10.96 -22.83 1.59
N LEU A 313 -11.86 -23.50 2.31
CA LEU A 313 -11.51 -24.42 3.39
C LEU A 313 -10.77 -25.67 2.87
N ASP A 314 -11.18 -26.25 1.73
CA ASP A 314 -10.45 -27.36 1.09
C ASP A 314 -9.04 -26.96 0.69
N GLN A 315 -8.88 -25.80 0.07
CA GLN A 315 -7.58 -25.28 -0.32
C GLN A 315 -6.66 -25.13 0.91
N THR A 316 -7.22 -24.65 2.03
CA THR A 316 -6.48 -24.55 3.29
C THR A 316 -6.09 -25.93 3.85
N VAL A 317 -6.97 -26.93 3.76
CA VAL A 317 -6.69 -28.32 4.16
C VAL A 317 -5.58 -28.93 3.29
N CYS A 318 -5.66 -28.76 1.98
CA CYS A 318 -4.65 -29.22 1.03
C CYS A 318 -3.28 -28.60 1.33
N ALA A 319 -3.22 -27.28 1.51
CA ALA A 319 -2.00 -26.57 1.87
C ALA A 319 -1.44 -27.03 3.23
N ALA A 320 -2.30 -27.26 4.23
CA ALA A 320 -1.88 -27.77 5.52
C ALA A 320 -1.30 -29.19 5.44
N GLY A 321 -1.83 -30.03 4.54
CA GLY A 321 -1.39 -31.42 4.36
C GLY A 321 0.10 -31.56 4.00
N VAL A 322 0.65 -30.57 3.28
CA VAL A 322 2.05 -30.56 2.85
C VAL A 322 3.02 -29.87 3.83
N LEU A 323 2.51 -29.32 4.93
CA LEU A 323 3.36 -28.75 5.98
C LEU A 323 4.14 -29.85 6.72
N ALA A 324 5.38 -29.54 7.07
CA ALA A 324 6.21 -30.39 7.93
C ALA A 324 6.01 -30.09 9.43
N THR A 325 5.19 -29.08 9.77
CA THR A 325 4.97 -28.65 11.16
C THR A 325 3.94 -29.52 11.90
N PRO A 326 4.03 -29.63 13.24
CA PRO A 326 3.06 -30.39 14.03
C PRO A 326 1.65 -29.78 14.00
N LEU A 327 1.54 -28.49 13.64
CA LEU A 327 0.27 -27.76 13.60
C LEU A 327 -0.65 -28.18 12.44
N LYS A 328 -0.16 -28.92 11.44
CA LYS A 328 -0.96 -29.35 10.30
C LYS A 328 -2.25 -30.07 10.68
N LYS A 329 -2.19 -30.97 11.68
CA LYS A 329 -3.37 -31.70 12.17
C LYS A 329 -4.39 -30.74 12.78
N SER A 330 -3.93 -29.73 13.52
CA SER A 330 -4.79 -28.72 14.13
C SER A 330 -5.46 -27.82 13.09
N ILE A 331 -4.74 -27.44 12.03
CA ILE A 331 -5.29 -26.64 10.92
C ILE A 331 -6.38 -27.44 10.18
N VAL A 332 -6.06 -28.68 9.77
CA VAL A 332 -7.03 -29.57 9.08
C VAL A 332 -8.27 -29.80 9.95
N SER A 333 -8.07 -30.09 11.24
CA SER A 333 -9.18 -30.28 12.17
C SER A 333 -10.02 -29.00 12.33
N ALA A 334 -9.39 -27.83 12.40
CA ALA A 334 -10.11 -26.55 12.48
C ALA A 334 -10.94 -26.28 11.22
N ALA A 335 -10.37 -26.48 10.03
CA ALA A 335 -11.08 -26.28 8.76
C ALA A 335 -12.28 -27.24 8.63
N ASN A 336 -12.10 -28.52 8.96
CA ASN A 336 -13.18 -29.50 8.92
C ASN A 336 -14.32 -29.17 9.91
N ARG A 337 -14.00 -28.66 11.10
CA ARG A 337 -15.02 -28.20 12.06
C ARG A 337 -15.81 -27.00 11.55
N LYS A 338 -15.18 -26.12 10.77
CA LYS A 338 -15.85 -24.93 10.21
C LYS A 338 -16.74 -25.31 9.03
N ARG A 339 -16.31 -26.27 8.20
CA ARG A 339 -17.10 -26.85 7.11
C ARG A 339 -18.39 -27.53 7.59
N ALA A 340 -18.35 -28.18 8.75
CA ALA A 340 -19.49 -28.93 9.28
C ALA A 340 -20.56 -28.05 9.95
N LYS A 341 -20.36 -26.72 9.98
CA LYS A 341 -21.28 -25.73 10.53
C LYS A 341 -21.88 -24.92 9.40
#